data_AF-A0A1T2KZ30-F1
#
_entry.id   AF-A0A1T2KZ30-F1
#
_cell.length_a   1.000
_cell.length_b   1.000
_cell.length_c   1.000
_cell.angle_alpha   90.00
_cell.angle_beta   90.00
_cell.angle_gamma   90.00
#
_symmetry.space_group_name_H-M   'P 1'
#
loop_
_entity.id
_entity.type
_entity.pdbx_description
1 polymer ?
#
loop_
_entity_poly.entity_id
_entity_poly.type
_entity_poly.pdbx_seq_one_letter_code
_entity_poly.pdbx_strand_id
1 'polypeptide(L)'
;MNLSLFSFKRSIASQLFRVIFGLYVLFTLVVASIQMVIEYQRVHAQLSEELALIPDTYSASLGNALWTFNEKSIRSIMAGIYQLPVVTGVKIDDRDTIRGIGGIEADGAAHIEYSGKGISEIVRSGTFSQPISCEFEIKHTDRNGVVISLGKGTIYSSSALIFERVKEGFVLILINSFVKMAVLLIIFIFFVRRILSRPLKELARQTEMITLDNLEPIAIDPLHRNENELTVLQGSFNQMLLKLQQARDDLDFLNENLEIEVAQRTRELELENKQRIAAQRAAEKANDIKSDFISNADRHG
;
A
#
# COMPACT_ATOMS: atom_id res chain seq x y z
N MET A 1 8.88 -15.56 -13.84
CA MET A 1 8.65 -15.61 -12.38
C MET A 1 7.15 -15.41 -12.16
N ASN A 2 6.42 -16.50 -11.95
CA ASN A 2 4.94 -16.51 -11.93
C ASN A 2 4.39 -15.77 -10.70
N LEU A 3 3.66 -14.67 -10.93
CA LEU A 3 2.95 -13.91 -9.90
C LEU A 3 1.59 -14.57 -9.58
N SER A 4 1.59 -15.78 -9.03
CA SER A 4 0.37 -16.46 -8.56
C SER A 4 0.14 -16.29 -7.05
N LEU A 5 0.55 -15.15 -6.47
CA LEU A 5 0.61 -14.97 -5.01
C LEU A 5 -0.72 -14.62 -4.32
N PHE A 6 -1.82 -14.41 -5.05
CA PHE A 6 -3.10 -14.02 -4.43
C PHE A 6 -4.32 -14.67 -5.11
N SER A 7 -4.47 -15.99 -4.96
CA SER A 7 -5.75 -16.67 -5.21
C SER A 7 -6.55 -16.83 -3.91
N PHE A 8 -7.05 -15.72 -3.37
CA PHE A 8 -8.15 -15.69 -2.40
C PHE A 8 -9.09 -14.58 -2.83
N LYS A 9 -10.02 -14.90 -3.75
CA LYS A 9 -10.82 -13.86 -4.40
C LYS A 9 -11.79 -13.12 -3.46
N ARG A 10 -12.08 -13.59 -2.23
CA ARG A 10 -12.95 -12.90 -1.25
C ARG A 10 -12.71 -13.32 0.22
N SER A 11 -11.51 -13.12 0.78
CA SER A 11 -11.30 -13.24 2.25
C SER A 11 -11.30 -11.86 2.90
N ILE A 12 -11.87 -11.71 4.10
CA ILE A 12 -11.84 -10.45 4.87
C ILE A 12 -10.39 -9.96 5.04
N ALA A 13 -9.45 -10.87 5.30
CA ALA A 13 -8.02 -10.55 5.41
C ALA A 13 -7.47 -9.94 4.10
N SER A 14 -7.88 -10.45 2.94
CA SER A 14 -7.46 -9.92 1.63
C SER A 14 -8.11 -8.58 1.27
N GLN A 15 -9.34 -8.33 1.75
CA GLN A 15 -10.03 -7.06 1.59
C GLN A 15 -9.39 -5.99 2.47
N LEU A 16 -9.18 -6.30 3.75
CA LEU A 16 -8.49 -5.43 4.69
C LEU A 16 -7.07 -5.10 4.20
N PHE A 17 -6.35 -6.11 3.69
CA PHE A 17 -5.06 -5.93 3.05
C PHE A 17 -5.11 -4.91 1.92
N ARG A 18 -6.05 -5.04 0.98
CA ARG A 18 -6.11 -4.16 -0.19
C ARG A 18 -6.43 -2.71 0.19
N VAL A 19 -7.31 -2.51 1.16
CA VAL A 19 -7.70 -1.17 1.62
C VAL A 19 -6.54 -0.50 2.37
N ILE A 20 -5.96 -1.16 3.37
CA ILE A 20 -4.87 -0.59 4.18
C ILE A 20 -3.62 -0.38 3.33
N PHE A 21 -3.25 -1.36 2.51
CA PHE A 21 -2.12 -1.23 1.61
C PHE A 21 -2.33 -0.12 0.58
N GLY A 22 -3.53 -0.03 -0.02
CA GLY A 22 -3.87 1.04 -0.94
C GLY A 22 -3.74 2.43 -0.31
N LEU A 23 -4.24 2.59 0.91
CA LEU A 23 -4.11 3.84 1.67
C LEU A 23 -2.65 4.18 1.97
N TYR A 24 -1.83 3.20 2.37
CA TYR A 24 -0.41 3.41 2.61
C TYR A 24 0.34 3.79 1.33
N VAL A 25 0.05 3.15 0.20
CA VAL A 25 0.66 3.49 -1.08
C VAL A 25 0.29 4.93 -1.49
N LEU A 26 -0.97 5.33 -1.32
CA LEU A 26 -1.41 6.69 -1.55
C LEU A 26 -0.65 7.68 -0.66
N PHE A 27 -0.55 7.40 0.65
CA PHE A 27 0.19 8.23 1.59
C PHE A 27 1.67 8.36 1.21
N THR A 28 2.33 7.24 0.89
CA THR A 28 3.73 7.21 0.49
C THR A 28 3.97 8.00 -0.80
N LEU A 29 3.03 7.92 -1.75
CA LEU A 29 3.08 8.70 -2.98
C LEU A 29 2.97 10.21 -2.69
N VAL A 30 2.06 10.62 -1.81
CA VAL A 30 1.92 12.02 -1.39
C VAL A 30 3.20 12.52 -0.74
N VAL A 31 3.78 11.75 0.19
CA VAL A 31 5.04 12.10 0.84
C VAL A 31 6.19 12.22 -0.17
N ALA A 32 6.32 11.27 -1.10
CA ALA A 32 7.33 11.30 -2.15
C ALA A 32 7.17 12.52 -3.07
N SER A 33 5.94 12.87 -3.45
CA SER A 33 5.64 14.07 -4.24
C SER A 33 6.04 15.35 -3.49
N ILE A 34 5.72 15.46 -2.20
CA ILE A 34 6.14 16.60 -1.38
C ILE A 34 7.67 16.68 -1.31
N GLN A 35 8.34 15.54 -1.08
CA GLN A 35 9.80 15.47 -1.01
C GLN A 35 10.44 15.94 -2.34
N MET A 36 9.87 15.55 -3.48
CA MET A 36 10.31 15.96 -4.81
C MET A 36 10.18 17.49 -5.01
N VAL A 37 9.09 18.09 -4.55
CA VAL A 37 8.88 19.55 -4.61
C VAL A 37 9.89 20.29 -3.74
N ILE A 38 10.14 19.81 -2.52
CA ILE A 38 11.14 20.39 -1.60
C ILE A 38 12.54 20.34 -2.23
N GLU A 39 12.92 19.20 -2.81
CA GLU A 39 14.23 19.04 -3.45
C GLU A 39 14.39 19.98 -4.66
N TYR A 40 13.34 20.11 -5.49
CA TYR A 40 13.34 21.03 -6.61
C TYR A 40 13.54 22.50 -6.16
N GLN A 41 12.81 22.93 -5.12
CA GLN A 41 12.95 24.28 -4.59
C GLN A 41 14.35 24.53 -4.00
N ARG A 42 14.93 23.53 -3.33
CA ARG A 42 16.29 23.62 -2.78
C ARG A 42 17.33 23.84 -3.89
N VAL A 43 17.28 23.04 -4.96
CA VAL A 43 18.23 23.16 -6.07
C VAL A 43 18.06 24.51 -6.78
N HIS A 44 16.82 24.96 -6.97
CA HIS A 44 16.55 26.26 -7.58
C HIS A 44 17.09 27.43 -6.74
N ALA A 45 16.88 27.40 -5.42
CA ALA A 45 17.38 28.43 -4.52
C ALA A 45 18.92 28.48 -4.51
N GLN A 46 19.59 27.33 -4.42
CA GLN A 46 21.04 27.24 -4.44
C GLN A 46 21.63 27.77 -5.76
N LEU A 47 21.01 27.45 -6.90
CA LEU A 47 21.46 27.95 -8.20
C LEU A 47 21.32 29.47 -8.31
N SER A 48 20.22 30.03 -7.79
CA SER A 48 20.02 31.48 -7.77
C SER A 48 21.10 32.19 -6.94
N GLU A 49 21.53 31.61 -5.82
CA GLU A 49 22.58 32.16 -4.97
C GLU A 49 23.96 32.04 -5.65
N GLU A 50 24.28 30.88 -6.24
CA GLU A 50 25.52 30.67 -7.00
C GLU A 50 25.65 31.67 -8.18
N LEU A 51 24.55 31.95 -8.89
CA LEU A 51 24.53 32.91 -10.00
C LEU A 51 24.70 34.36 -9.55
N ALA A 52 24.18 34.73 -8.37
CA ALA A 52 24.27 36.08 -7.83
C ALA A 52 25.71 36.49 -7.47
N LEU A 53 26.61 35.53 -7.24
CA LEU A 53 28.03 35.78 -6.90
C LEU A 53 28.91 36.09 -8.12
N ILE A 54 28.47 35.73 -9.33
CA ILE A 54 29.25 35.89 -10.55
C ILE A 54 29.42 37.37 -10.92
N PRO A 55 28.37 38.22 -10.96
CA PRO A 55 28.50 39.64 -11.28
C PRO A 55 29.56 40.39 -10.49
N ASP A 56 29.65 40.16 -9.18
CA ASP A 56 30.59 40.87 -8.29
C ASP A 56 32.06 40.56 -8.64
N THR A 57 32.32 39.36 -9.15
CA THR A 57 33.68 38.91 -9.48
C THR A 57 34.11 39.35 -10.89
N TYR A 58 33.17 39.47 -11.83
CA TYR A 58 33.49 39.69 -13.24
C TYR A 58 33.12 41.08 -13.78
N SER A 59 32.27 41.85 -13.09
CA SER A 59 31.84 43.20 -13.51
C SER A 59 33.02 44.15 -13.69
N ALA A 60 33.96 44.18 -12.74
CA ALA A 60 35.14 45.05 -12.80
C ALA A 60 36.08 44.67 -13.97
N SER A 61 36.30 43.37 -14.17
CA SER A 61 37.15 42.86 -15.24
C SER A 61 36.55 43.15 -16.62
N LEU A 62 35.24 42.97 -16.78
CA LEU A 62 34.50 43.33 -17.99
C LEU A 62 34.48 44.85 -18.22
N GLY A 63 34.33 45.64 -17.16
CA GLY A 63 34.36 47.10 -17.25
C GLY A 63 35.69 47.63 -17.79
N ASN A 64 36.82 47.09 -17.30
CA ASN A 64 38.14 47.45 -17.82
C ASN A 64 38.34 47.02 -19.29
N ALA A 65 37.84 45.84 -19.65
CA ALA A 65 37.97 45.31 -21.01
C ALA A 65 37.10 46.08 -22.03
N LEU A 66 35.89 46.48 -21.64
CA LEU A 66 35.00 47.32 -22.44
C LEU A 66 35.56 48.74 -22.61
N TRP A 67 36.05 49.36 -21.53
CA TRP A 67 36.64 50.71 -21.58
C TRP A 67 37.85 50.79 -22.53
N THR A 68 38.67 49.75 -22.53
CA THR A 68 39.87 49.67 -23.39
C THR A 68 39.58 49.15 -24.80
N PHE A 69 38.31 48.87 -25.14
CA PHE A 69 37.89 48.25 -26.39
C PHE A 69 38.71 46.99 -26.73
N ASN A 70 39.16 46.25 -25.70
CA ASN A 70 40.02 45.08 -25.89
C ASN A 70 39.18 43.83 -26.13
N GLU A 71 38.82 43.64 -27.40
CA GLU A 71 38.05 42.51 -27.91
C GLU A 71 38.61 41.13 -27.51
N LYS A 72 39.94 40.99 -27.40
CA LYS A 72 40.56 39.73 -26.94
C LYS A 72 40.27 39.50 -25.46
N SER A 73 40.41 40.52 -24.62
CA SER A 73 40.11 40.42 -23.19
C SER A 73 38.62 40.17 -22.93
N ILE A 74 37.72 40.86 -23.65
CA ILE A 74 36.27 40.64 -23.54
C ILE A 74 35.94 39.17 -23.83
N ARG A 75 36.45 38.63 -24.96
CA ARG A 75 36.24 37.22 -25.32
C ARG A 75 36.84 36.25 -24.29
N SER A 76 38.05 36.51 -23.81
CA SER A 76 38.68 35.65 -22.80
C SER A 76 37.91 35.62 -21.48
N ILE A 77 37.39 36.78 -21.03
CA ILE A 77 36.59 36.87 -19.81
C ILE A 77 35.24 36.17 -20.01
N MET A 78 34.53 36.44 -21.12
CA MET A 78 33.26 35.75 -21.42
C MET A 78 33.45 34.24 -21.55
N ALA A 79 34.55 33.77 -22.15
CA ALA A 79 34.86 32.35 -22.23
C ALA A 79 35.15 31.74 -20.85
N GLY A 80 35.80 32.49 -19.95
CA GLY A 80 35.98 32.08 -18.55
C GLY A 80 34.67 31.96 -17.79
N ILE A 81 33.74 32.90 -17.96
CA ILE A 81 32.40 32.84 -17.37
C ILE A 81 31.61 31.67 -17.96
N TYR A 82 31.72 31.42 -19.27
CA TYR A 82 31.05 30.31 -19.95
C TYR A 82 31.57 28.92 -19.51
N GLN A 83 32.81 28.83 -19.03
CA GLN A 83 33.35 27.58 -18.47
C GLN A 83 32.80 27.24 -17.08
N LEU A 84 32.06 28.16 -16.44
CA LEU A 84 31.45 27.88 -15.14
C LEU A 84 30.33 26.83 -15.30
N PRO A 85 30.29 25.78 -14.46
CA PRO A 85 29.32 24.68 -14.58
C PRO A 85 27.84 25.09 -14.51
N VAL A 86 27.55 26.31 -14.04
CA VAL A 86 26.20 26.86 -13.87
C VAL A 86 25.77 27.77 -15.03
N VAL A 87 26.68 28.09 -15.96
CA VAL A 87 26.44 29.06 -17.03
C VAL A 87 26.25 28.35 -18.36
N THR A 88 25.14 28.64 -19.05
CA THR A 88 24.89 28.18 -20.42
C THR A 88 25.05 29.27 -21.46
N GLY A 89 25.06 30.54 -21.05
CA GLY A 89 25.30 31.64 -21.97
C GLY A 89 25.67 32.93 -21.25
N VAL A 90 26.40 33.79 -21.94
CA VAL A 90 26.78 35.12 -21.47
C VAL A 90 26.50 36.10 -22.59
N LYS A 91 25.72 37.14 -22.30
CA LYS A 91 25.43 38.25 -23.20
C LYS A 91 26.01 39.54 -22.60
N ILE A 92 26.62 40.35 -23.42
CA ILE A 92 27.04 41.71 -23.09
C ILE A 92 26.33 42.65 -24.06
N ASP A 93 25.59 43.59 -23.51
CA ASP A 93 24.93 44.67 -24.22
C ASP A 93 25.67 45.97 -23.92
N ASP A 94 26.46 46.42 -24.89
CA ASP A 94 27.18 47.69 -24.88
C ASP A 94 26.47 48.65 -25.86
N ARG A 95 26.66 49.97 -25.70
CA ARG A 95 25.86 51.04 -26.33
C ARG A 95 25.66 50.91 -27.86
N ASP A 96 26.58 50.24 -28.55
CA ASP A 96 26.52 50.02 -30.00
C ASP A 96 26.51 48.53 -30.43
N THR A 97 26.77 47.57 -29.53
CA THR A 97 26.95 46.16 -29.92
C THR A 97 26.52 45.15 -28.86
N ILE A 98 25.71 44.17 -29.28
CA ILE A 98 25.37 42.99 -28.49
C ILE A 98 26.37 41.88 -28.82
N ARG A 99 27.03 41.34 -27.80
CA ARG A 99 27.99 40.23 -27.91
C ARG A 99 27.50 39.06 -27.06
N GLY A 100 27.64 37.83 -27.55
CA GLY A 100 27.16 36.63 -26.86
C GLY A 100 28.07 35.42 -27.04
N ILE A 101 28.14 34.56 -26.02
CA ILE A 101 28.74 33.22 -26.08
C ILE A 101 27.75 32.23 -25.48
N GLY A 102 27.52 31.09 -26.13
CA GLY A 102 26.60 30.04 -25.66
C GLY A 102 25.13 30.29 -25.99
N GLY A 103 24.22 29.67 -25.23
CA GLY A 103 22.78 29.79 -25.40
C GLY A 103 22.25 31.05 -24.73
N ILE A 104 21.89 32.05 -25.53
CA ILE A 104 21.31 33.31 -25.06
C ILE A 104 19.88 33.47 -25.60
N GLU A 105 19.05 34.22 -24.87
CA GLU A 105 17.73 34.63 -25.34
C GLU A 105 17.88 35.85 -26.26
N ALA A 106 17.46 35.69 -27.51
CA ALA A 106 17.38 36.79 -28.48
C ALA A 106 15.98 37.40 -28.47
N ASP A 107 15.91 38.70 -28.79
CA ASP A 107 14.68 39.48 -28.80
C ASP A 107 13.66 38.84 -29.78
N GLY A 108 12.68 38.12 -29.21
CA GLY A 108 11.70 37.29 -29.90
C GLY A 108 12.00 35.79 -29.89
N ALA A 109 11.49 35.06 -28.89
CA ALA A 109 11.23 33.59 -28.81
C ALA A 109 12.27 32.61 -29.44
N ALA A 110 13.49 33.05 -29.68
CA ALA A 110 14.53 32.31 -30.38
C ALA A 110 15.77 32.27 -29.50
N HIS A 111 16.25 31.07 -29.23
CA HIS A 111 17.57 30.86 -28.64
C HIS A 111 18.61 30.90 -29.77
N ILE A 112 19.60 31.77 -29.63
CA ILE A 112 20.74 31.82 -30.57
C ILE A 112 21.94 31.22 -29.84
N GLU A 113 22.51 30.16 -30.40
CA GLU A 113 23.74 29.57 -29.90
C GLU A 113 24.92 30.21 -30.65
N TYR A 114 25.73 31.00 -29.93
CA TYR A 114 26.92 31.61 -30.50
C TYR A 114 28.11 30.68 -30.27
N SER A 115 28.56 30.01 -31.34
CA SER A 115 29.81 29.26 -31.33
C SER A 115 30.99 30.22 -31.22
N GLY A 116 32.02 29.87 -30.44
CA GLY A 116 33.23 30.67 -30.20
C GLY A 116 34.05 31.06 -31.45
N LYS A 117 33.56 30.75 -32.66
CA LYS A 117 34.07 31.19 -33.97
C LYS A 117 33.19 32.22 -34.69
N GLY A 118 32.14 32.75 -34.07
CA GLY A 118 31.32 33.84 -34.62
C GLY A 118 30.25 33.42 -35.63
N ILE A 119 29.85 32.15 -35.64
CA ILE A 119 28.75 31.66 -36.49
C ILE A 119 27.51 31.46 -35.63
N SER A 120 26.42 32.13 -36.01
CA SER A 120 25.08 31.97 -35.43
C SER A 120 24.43 30.73 -36.04
N GLU A 121 24.10 29.74 -35.23
CA GLU A 121 23.16 28.69 -35.63
C GLU A 121 21.87 28.89 -34.82
N ILE A 122 20.76 29.14 -35.52
CA ILE A 122 19.44 29.26 -34.88
C ILE A 122 19.01 27.84 -34.52
N VAL A 123 19.32 27.43 -33.29
CA VAL A 123 18.86 26.15 -32.77
C VAL A 123 17.43 26.34 -32.27
N ARG A 124 16.45 26.06 -33.14
CA ARG A 124 15.05 25.86 -32.74
C ARG A 124 14.92 24.51 -32.02
N SER A 125 15.36 24.45 -30.78
CA SER A 125 15.12 23.27 -29.93
C SER A 125 14.01 23.57 -28.92
N GLY A 126 13.02 22.68 -28.92
CA GLY A 126 11.69 22.88 -28.34
C GLY A 126 11.63 23.10 -26.83
N THR A 127 10.45 23.51 -26.38
CA THR A 127 9.90 23.54 -25.00
C THR A 127 10.91 23.57 -23.84
N PHE A 128 12.00 24.33 -23.95
CA PHE A 128 12.85 24.60 -22.80
C PHE A 128 12.13 25.59 -21.91
N SER A 129 12.04 25.26 -20.61
CA SER A 129 11.68 26.22 -19.57
C SER A 129 12.57 27.46 -19.70
N GLN A 130 11.97 28.64 -19.49
CA GLN A 130 12.66 29.93 -19.60
C GLN A 130 14.00 29.88 -18.84
N PRO A 131 15.13 30.26 -19.47
CA PRO A 131 16.42 30.25 -18.80
C PRO A 131 16.40 31.22 -17.62
N ILE A 132 17.00 30.82 -16.50
CA ILE A 132 17.21 31.72 -15.38
C ILE A 132 18.30 32.70 -15.81
N SER A 133 17.98 33.98 -15.86
CA SER A 133 18.91 35.04 -16.25
C SER A 133 19.24 35.96 -15.07
N CYS A 134 20.52 36.28 -14.90
CA CYS A 134 20.98 37.31 -13.98
C CYS A 134 21.55 38.48 -14.79
N GLU A 135 20.93 39.65 -14.66
CA GLU A 135 21.36 40.89 -15.32
C GLU A 135 22.16 41.75 -14.33
N PHE A 136 23.30 42.27 -14.77
CA PHE A 136 24.15 43.14 -13.97
C PHE A 136 24.70 44.30 -14.78
N GLU A 137 24.92 45.43 -14.13
CA GLU A 137 25.52 46.61 -14.77
C GLU A 137 27.03 46.49 -14.80
N ILE A 138 27.62 46.74 -15.97
CA ILE A 138 29.07 46.77 -16.15
C ILE A 138 29.53 48.21 -15.94
N LYS A 139 30.34 48.42 -14.90
CA LYS A 139 30.81 49.75 -14.48
C LYS A 139 32.33 49.81 -14.55
N HIS A 140 32.85 50.99 -14.88
CA HIS A 140 34.28 51.29 -14.80
C HIS A 140 34.49 52.54 -13.95
N THR A 141 35.48 52.49 -13.06
CA THR A 141 35.88 53.65 -12.26
C THR A 141 37.12 54.26 -12.88
N ASP A 142 36.98 55.48 -13.40
CA ASP A 142 38.10 56.23 -13.98
C ASP A 142 39.11 56.64 -12.88
N ARG A 143 40.31 57.08 -13.28
CA ARG A 143 41.38 57.55 -12.40
C ARG A 143 40.97 58.67 -11.43
N ASN A 144 39.91 59.40 -11.77
CA ASN A 144 39.32 60.46 -10.96
C ASN A 144 38.25 59.96 -9.97
N GLY A 145 38.01 58.65 -9.89
CA GLY A 145 36.99 58.03 -9.03
C GLY A 145 35.57 58.11 -9.59
N VAL A 146 35.38 58.59 -10.82
CA VAL A 146 34.06 58.69 -11.45
C VAL A 146 33.66 57.32 -12.01
N VAL A 147 32.49 56.84 -11.60
CA VAL A 147 31.92 55.56 -12.06
C VAL A 147 31.11 55.79 -13.33
N ILE A 148 31.53 55.15 -14.43
CA ILE A 148 30.91 55.22 -15.74
C ILE A 148 30.23 53.87 -16.02
N SER A 149 28.95 53.91 -16.39
CA SER A 149 28.23 52.71 -16.86
C SER A 149 28.54 52.46 -18.33
N LEU A 150 29.08 51.28 -18.61
CA LEU A 150 29.55 50.85 -19.93
C LEU A 150 28.59 49.91 -20.64
N GLY A 151 27.56 49.41 -19.97
CA GLY A 151 26.60 48.50 -20.54
C GLY A 151 26.06 47.52 -19.51
N LYS A 152 25.41 46.47 -20.00
CA LYS A 152 24.78 45.43 -19.18
C LYS A 152 25.29 44.05 -19.56
N GLY A 153 25.61 43.23 -18.57
CA GLY A 153 25.87 41.82 -18.73
C GLY A 153 24.63 41.00 -18.35
N THR A 154 24.33 39.96 -19.12
CA THR A 154 23.32 38.96 -18.76
C THR A 154 23.95 37.58 -18.77
N ILE A 155 23.91 36.89 -17.63
CA ILE A 155 24.31 35.49 -17.52
C ILE A 155 23.06 34.64 -17.59
N TYR A 156 23.06 33.65 -18.48
CA TYR A 156 21.99 32.70 -18.66
C TYR A 156 22.39 31.35 -18.08
N SER A 157 21.49 30.77 -17.29
CA SER A 157 21.56 29.41 -16.79
C SER A 157 20.34 28.63 -17.26
N SER A 158 20.57 27.48 -17.89
CA SER A 158 19.47 26.65 -18.39
C SER A 158 18.84 25.84 -17.27
N SER A 159 17.52 25.69 -17.32
CA SER A 159 16.82 24.71 -16.47
C SER A 159 17.20 23.25 -16.81
N ALA A 160 17.90 23.00 -17.92
CA ALA A 160 18.42 21.69 -18.27
C ALA A 160 19.53 21.24 -17.30
N LEU A 161 20.38 22.16 -16.83
CA LEU A 161 21.36 21.91 -15.77
C LEU A 161 20.67 21.60 -14.44
N ILE A 162 19.51 22.22 -14.18
CA ILE A 162 18.66 21.87 -13.04
C ILE A 162 18.23 20.41 -13.19
N PHE A 163 17.70 20.00 -14.34
CA PHE A 163 17.28 18.60 -14.54
C PHE A 163 18.42 17.60 -14.34
N GLU A 164 19.64 17.92 -14.75
CA GLU A 164 20.81 17.04 -14.57
C GLU A 164 21.24 16.91 -13.11
N ARG A 165 21.34 18.03 -12.37
CA ARG A 165 21.63 18.02 -10.92
C ARG A 165 20.49 17.40 -10.10
N VAL A 166 19.25 17.70 -10.50
CA VAL A 166 18.04 17.18 -9.85
C VAL A 166 17.89 15.68 -10.10
N LYS A 167 18.30 15.15 -11.26
CA LYS A 167 18.22 13.72 -11.57
C LYS A 167 18.97 12.86 -10.55
N GLU A 168 20.16 13.28 -10.12
CA GLU A 168 20.93 12.53 -9.11
C GLU A 168 20.19 12.46 -7.77
N GLY A 169 19.69 13.60 -7.29
CA GLY A 169 18.87 13.67 -6.07
C GLY A 169 17.55 12.90 -6.19
N PHE A 170 16.91 12.97 -7.35
CA PHE A 170 15.64 12.30 -7.62
C PHE A 170 15.79 10.77 -7.68
N VAL A 171 16.88 10.27 -8.27
CA VAL A 171 17.18 8.83 -8.26
C VAL A 171 17.35 8.33 -6.83
N LEU A 172 18.04 9.09 -5.96
CA LEU A 172 18.15 8.75 -4.54
C LEU A 172 16.79 8.73 -3.83
N ILE A 173 15.95 9.74 -4.06
CA ILE A 173 14.58 9.79 -3.50
C ILE A 173 13.75 8.58 -3.99
N LEU A 174 13.85 8.25 -5.27
CA LEU A 174 13.11 7.14 -5.87
C LEU A 174 13.56 5.79 -5.30
N ILE A 175 14.87 5.55 -5.19
CA ILE A 175 15.43 4.33 -4.58
C ILE A 175 14.98 4.24 -3.12
N ASN A 176 15.10 5.31 -2.34
CA ASN A 176 14.68 5.31 -0.93
C ASN A 176 13.17 5.02 -0.79
N SER A 177 12.35 5.63 -1.66
CA SER A 177 10.90 5.41 -1.69
C SER A 177 10.57 3.96 -2.05
N PHE A 178 11.26 3.39 -3.04
CA PHE A 178 11.09 2.01 -3.45
C PHE A 178 11.49 1.02 -2.35
N VAL A 179 12.64 1.24 -1.69
CA VAL A 179 13.10 0.40 -0.58
C VAL A 179 12.09 0.44 0.57
N LYS A 180 11.59 1.62 0.95
CA LYS A 180 10.55 1.75 1.99
C LYS A 180 9.27 0.99 1.63
N MET A 181 8.81 1.13 0.38
CA MET A 181 7.63 0.42 -0.11
C MET A 181 7.83 -1.11 -0.07
N ALA A 182 8.99 -1.60 -0.49
CA ALA A 182 9.31 -3.02 -0.50
C ALA A 182 9.40 -3.59 0.92
N VAL A 183 10.11 -2.91 1.83
CA VAL A 183 10.24 -3.32 3.23
C VAL A 183 8.86 -3.39 3.90
N LEU A 184 8.03 -2.36 3.72
CA LEU A 184 6.69 -2.39 4.30
C LEU A 184 5.85 -3.53 3.72
N LEU A 185 5.88 -3.74 2.39
CA LEU A 185 5.15 -4.83 1.76
C LEU A 185 5.55 -6.19 2.34
N ILE A 186 6.85 -6.43 2.53
CA ILE A 186 7.37 -7.68 3.12
C ILE A 186 6.88 -7.84 4.56
N ILE A 187 7.04 -6.81 5.40
CA ILE A 187 6.59 -6.83 6.80
C ILE A 187 5.08 -7.09 6.83
N PHE A 188 4.29 -6.37 6.05
CA PHE A 188 2.85 -6.48 6.07
C PHE A 188 2.38 -7.87 5.61
N ILE A 189 2.95 -8.44 4.55
CA ILE A 189 2.66 -9.81 4.10
C ILE A 189 3.03 -10.81 5.19
N PHE A 190 4.19 -10.64 5.84
CA PHE A 190 4.64 -11.52 6.92
C PHE A 190 3.64 -11.50 8.09
N PHE A 191 3.25 -10.32 8.57
CA PHE A 191 2.32 -10.16 9.68
C PHE A 191 0.91 -10.64 9.33
N VAL A 192 0.36 -10.28 8.16
CA VAL A 192 -0.99 -10.74 7.75
C VAL A 192 -1.04 -12.25 7.61
N ARG A 193 -0.03 -12.86 6.99
CA ARG A 193 0.01 -14.32 6.85
C ARG A 193 0.11 -15.03 8.19
N ARG A 194 0.94 -14.51 9.09
CA ARG A 194 1.21 -15.15 10.39
C ARG A 194 0.09 -14.91 11.40
N ILE A 195 -0.43 -13.69 11.53
CA ILE A 195 -1.39 -13.32 12.57
C ILE A 195 -2.84 -13.56 12.13
N LEU A 196 -3.18 -13.32 10.86
CA LEU A 196 -4.56 -13.39 10.38
C LEU A 196 -4.82 -14.63 9.52
N SER A 197 -4.13 -14.76 8.38
CA SER A 197 -4.54 -15.74 7.36
C SER A 197 -4.33 -17.19 7.79
N ARG A 198 -3.23 -17.51 8.49
CA ARG A 198 -2.97 -18.89 8.95
C ARG A 198 -3.97 -19.31 10.05
N PRO A 199 -4.13 -18.58 11.17
CA PRO A 199 -5.08 -18.97 12.22
C PRO A 199 -6.52 -19.03 11.72
N LEU A 200 -6.97 -18.08 10.90
CA LEU A 200 -8.32 -18.11 10.32
C LEU A 200 -8.56 -19.32 9.42
N LYS A 201 -7.56 -19.69 8.62
CA LYS A 201 -7.66 -20.87 7.75
C LYS A 201 -7.75 -22.15 8.58
N GLU A 202 -7.00 -22.22 9.67
CA GLU A 202 -7.02 -23.38 10.56
C GLU A 202 -8.34 -23.48 11.33
N LEU A 203 -8.85 -22.37 11.87
CA LEU A 203 -10.18 -22.31 12.48
C LEU A 203 -11.27 -22.75 11.50
N ALA A 204 -11.29 -22.19 10.28
CA ALA A 204 -12.28 -22.55 9.27
C ALA A 204 -12.24 -24.04 8.92
N ARG A 205 -11.03 -24.61 8.78
CA ARG A 205 -10.82 -26.04 8.48
C ARG A 205 -11.32 -26.92 9.62
N GLN A 206 -11.00 -26.59 10.87
CA GLN A 206 -11.45 -27.36 12.02
C GLN A 206 -12.97 -27.28 12.17
N THR A 207 -13.57 -26.11 11.98
CA THR A 207 -15.04 -25.97 12.00
C THR A 207 -15.73 -26.77 10.91
N GLU A 208 -15.15 -26.88 9.71
CA GLU A 208 -15.72 -27.69 8.61
C GLU A 208 -15.67 -29.20 8.91
N MET A 209 -14.76 -29.66 9.76
CA MET A 209 -14.62 -31.06 10.16
C MET A 209 -15.52 -31.47 11.32
N ILE A 210 -16.16 -30.51 12.01
CA ILE A 210 -17.04 -30.80 13.14
C ILE A 210 -18.36 -31.37 12.63
N THR A 211 -18.76 -32.48 13.22
CA THR A 211 -20.03 -33.16 12.95
C THR A 211 -20.73 -33.46 14.27
N LEU A 212 -22.02 -33.80 14.24
CA LEU A 212 -22.75 -34.17 15.47
C LEU A 212 -22.11 -35.39 16.17
N ASP A 213 -21.43 -36.24 15.41
CA ASP A 213 -20.71 -37.42 15.87
C ASP A 213 -19.28 -37.13 16.34
N ASN A 214 -18.73 -35.98 16.00
CA ASN A 214 -17.38 -35.57 16.38
C ASN A 214 -17.35 -34.10 16.80
N LEU A 215 -17.51 -33.88 18.11
CA LEU A 215 -17.52 -32.57 18.77
C LEU A 215 -16.16 -32.23 19.41
N GLU A 216 -15.06 -32.69 18.81
CA GLU A 216 -13.71 -32.39 19.30
C GLU A 216 -13.46 -30.87 19.44
N PRO A 217 -12.85 -30.41 20.54
CA PRO A 217 -12.55 -28.99 20.75
C PRO A 217 -11.61 -28.43 19.68
N ILE A 218 -11.92 -27.22 19.20
CA ILE A 218 -11.06 -26.49 18.27
C ILE A 218 -9.82 -25.98 19.00
N ALA A 219 -8.64 -26.27 18.44
CA ALA A 219 -7.35 -25.86 18.97
C ALA A 219 -6.60 -24.99 17.95
N ILE A 220 -6.34 -23.73 18.29
CA ILE A 220 -5.37 -22.91 17.58
C ILE A 220 -3.96 -23.21 18.11
N ASP A 221 -2.98 -23.25 17.21
CA ASP A 221 -1.56 -23.45 17.52
C ASP A 221 -1.08 -22.50 18.66
N PRO A 222 -0.49 -23.04 19.75
CA PRO A 222 -0.09 -22.27 20.93
C PRO A 222 0.89 -21.11 20.66
N LEU A 223 1.56 -21.06 19.50
CA LEU A 223 2.35 -19.89 19.11
C LEU A 223 1.53 -18.60 18.90
N HIS A 224 0.20 -18.68 18.83
CA HIS A 224 -0.69 -17.55 18.59
C HIS A 224 -1.53 -17.16 19.81
N ARG A 225 -1.16 -17.66 21.00
CA ARG A 225 -1.86 -17.48 22.27
C ARG A 225 -1.73 -16.08 22.89
N ASN A 226 -1.63 -15.04 22.07
CA ASN A 226 -1.87 -13.68 22.55
C ASN A 226 -3.38 -13.51 22.67
N GLU A 227 -3.85 -12.96 23.80
CA GLU A 227 -5.25 -12.61 24.01
C GLU A 227 -5.71 -11.65 22.90
N ASN A 228 -6.42 -12.20 21.91
CA ASN A 228 -6.91 -11.49 20.75
C ASN A 228 -8.31 -12.00 20.40
N GLU A 229 -8.96 -11.32 19.47
CA GLU A 229 -10.34 -11.62 19.03
C GLU A 229 -10.47 -13.05 18.50
N LEU A 230 -9.41 -13.63 17.93
CA LEU A 230 -9.41 -15.02 17.46
C LEU A 230 -9.44 -16.02 18.61
N THR A 231 -8.74 -15.75 19.71
CA THR A 231 -8.74 -16.59 20.91
C THR A 231 -10.09 -16.51 21.63
N VAL A 232 -10.70 -15.32 21.68
CA VAL A 232 -12.06 -15.13 22.20
C VAL A 232 -13.06 -15.94 21.37
N LEU A 233 -12.99 -15.84 20.04
CA LEU A 233 -13.86 -16.59 19.14
C LEU A 233 -13.69 -18.11 19.30
N GLN A 234 -12.45 -18.60 19.41
CA GLN A 234 -12.17 -20.00 19.71
C GLN A 234 -12.83 -20.44 21.02
N GLY A 235 -12.68 -19.65 22.08
CA GLY A 235 -13.27 -19.93 23.39
C GLY A 235 -14.79 -20.03 23.33
N SER A 236 -15.45 -19.09 22.66
CA SER A 236 -16.91 -19.12 22.45
C SER A 236 -17.36 -20.33 21.64
N PHE A 237 -16.61 -20.71 20.60
CA PHE A 237 -16.95 -21.87 19.79
C PHE A 237 -16.81 -23.18 20.58
N ASN A 238 -15.73 -23.31 21.36
CA ASN A 238 -15.54 -24.48 22.23
C ASN A 238 -16.60 -24.59 23.32
N GLN A 239 -17.05 -23.46 23.88
CA GLN A 239 -18.18 -23.46 24.81
C GLN A 239 -19.49 -23.94 24.15
N MET A 240 -19.72 -23.59 22.88
CA MET A 240 -20.87 -24.08 22.14
C MET A 240 -20.79 -25.60 21.90
N LEU A 241 -19.62 -26.12 21.54
CA LEU A 241 -19.40 -27.57 21.38
C LEU A 241 -19.65 -28.33 22.67
N LEU A 242 -19.16 -27.82 23.80
CA LEU A 242 -19.40 -28.40 25.11
C LEU A 242 -20.91 -28.48 25.44
N LYS A 243 -21.66 -27.42 25.15
CA LYS A 243 -23.12 -27.41 25.36
C LYS A 243 -23.85 -28.39 24.44
N LEU A 244 -23.40 -28.55 23.19
CA LEU A 244 -23.97 -29.52 22.26
C LEU A 244 -23.69 -30.95 22.71
N GLN A 245 -22.47 -31.22 23.20
CA GLN A 245 -22.11 -32.53 23.72
C GLN A 245 -22.96 -32.86 24.94
N GLN A 246 -23.10 -31.94 25.89
CA GLN A 246 -23.94 -32.13 27.07
C GLN A 246 -25.42 -32.38 26.70
N ALA A 247 -25.97 -31.60 25.76
CA ALA A 247 -27.35 -31.81 25.32
C ALA A 247 -27.56 -33.16 24.63
N ARG A 248 -26.55 -33.69 23.93
CA ARG A 248 -26.58 -35.04 23.35
C ARG A 248 -26.59 -36.10 24.43
N ASP A 249 -25.66 -36.02 25.38
CA ASP A 249 -25.55 -36.98 26.49
C ASP A 249 -26.85 -37.05 27.30
N ASP A 250 -27.49 -35.90 27.53
CA ASP A 250 -28.79 -35.82 28.20
C ASP A 250 -29.91 -36.50 27.40
N LEU A 251 -29.92 -36.37 26.06
CA LEU A 251 -30.88 -37.04 25.19
C LEU A 251 -30.67 -38.56 25.15
N ASP A 252 -29.42 -39.00 25.10
CA ASP A 252 -29.06 -40.42 25.11
C ASP A 252 -29.48 -41.07 26.45
N PHE A 253 -29.24 -40.38 27.57
CA PHE A 253 -29.72 -40.81 28.89
C PHE A 253 -31.25 -40.87 28.97
N LEU A 254 -31.96 -39.89 28.39
CA LEU A 254 -33.42 -39.88 28.40
C LEU A 254 -34.01 -41.00 27.54
N ASN A 255 -33.43 -41.25 26.37
CA ASN A 255 -33.82 -42.35 25.48
C ASN A 255 -33.61 -43.71 26.15
N GLU A 256 -32.45 -43.94 26.78
CA GLU A 256 -32.17 -45.20 27.48
C GLU A 256 -33.18 -45.45 28.62
N ASN A 257 -33.50 -44.42 29.40
CA ASN A 257 -34.53 -44.53 30.45
C ASN A 257 -35.93 -44.81 29.88
N LEU A 258 -36.30 -44.15 28.78
CA LEU A 258 -37.58 -44.38 28.11
C LEU A 258 -37.67 -45.81 27.55
N GLU A 259 -36.59 -46.36 26.99
CA GLU A 259 -36.56 -47.75 26.51
C GLU A 259 -36.76 -48.75 27.65
N ILE A 260 -36.12 -48.52 28.80
CA ILE A 260 -36.30 -49.33 30.01
C ILE A 260 -37.75 -49.27 30.48
N GLU A 261 -38.32 -48.07 30.55
CA GLU A 261 -39.71 -47.86 31.00
C GLU A 261 -40.71 -48.53 30.05
N VAL A 262 -40.54 -48.35 28.73
CA VAL A 262 -41.38 -48.99 27.72
C VAL A 262 -41.27 -50.51 27.83
N ALA A 263 -40.07 -51.08 27.92
CA ALA A 263 -39.87 -52.52 28.05
C ALA A 263 -40.47 -53.09 29.35
N GLN A 264 -40.49 -52.32 30.43
CA GLN A 264 -41.15 -52.70 31.67
C GLN A 264 -42.67 -52.70 31.49
N ARG A 265 -43.25 -51.63 30.94
CA ARG A 265 -44.69 -51.51 30.68
C ARG A 265 -45.21 -52.57 29.71
N THR A 266 -44.46 -52.88 28.66
CA THR A 266 -44.83 -53.94 27.72
C THR A 266 -44.88 -55.30 28.41
N ARG A 267 -43.92 -55.61 29.30
CA ARG A 267 -43.93 -56.87 30.08
C ARG A 267 -45.10 -56.94 31.05
N GLU A 268 -45.41 -55.85 31.75
CA GLU A 268 -46.57 -55.75 32.63
C GLU A 268 -47.87 -56.02 31.86
N LEU A 269 -48.06 -55.34 30.72
CA LEU A 269 -49.24 -55.49 29.87
C LEU A 269 -49.36 -56.91 29.27
N GLU A 270 -48.26 -57.53 28.85
CA GLU A 270 -48.27 -58.91 28.36
C GLU A 270 -48.67 -59.90 29.46
N LEU A 271 -48.20 -59.69 30.69
CA LEU A 271 -48.57 -60.52 31.83
C LEU A 271 -50.07 -60.37 32.13
N GLU A 272 -50.58 -59.14 32.16
CA GLU A 272 -52.00 -58.86 32.36
C GLU A 272 -52.84 -59.50 31.24
N ASN A 273 -52.40 -59.38 29.99
CA ASN A 273 -53.11 -59.95 28.85
C ASN A 273 -53.14 -61.48 28.89
N LYS A 274 -52.02 -62.12 29.24
CA LYS A 274 -51.96 -63.58 29.49
C LYS A 274 -52.93 -63.99 30.60
N GLN A 275 -52.99 -63.23 31.70
CA GLN A 275 -53.93 -63.49 32.80
C GLN A 275 -55.38 -63.35 32.33
N ARG A 276 -55.72 -62.30 31.56
CA ARG A 276 -57.05 -62.10 30.99
C ARG A 276 -57.47 -63.25 30.07
N ILE A 277 -56.59 -63.69 29.17
CA ILE A 277 -56.86 -64.84 28.27
C ILE A 277 -57.06 -66.13 29.08
N ALA A 278 -56.22 -66.36 30.10
CA ALA A 278 -56.36 -67.53 30.97
C ALA A 278 -57.69 -67.51 31.74
N ALA A 279 -58.10 -66.35 32.25
CA ALA A 279 -59.37 -66.16 32.93
C ALA A 279 -60.57 -66.36 31.99
N GLN A 280 -60.51 -65.81 30.76
CA GLN A 280 -61.54 -66.04 29.74
C GLN A 280 -61.68 -67.52 29.39
N ARG A 281 -60.57 -68.23 29.11
CA ARG A 281 -60.61 -69.66 28.83
C ARG A 281 -61.14 -70.49 30.00
N ALA A 282 -60.81 -70.11 31.24
CA ALA A 282 -61.35 -70.77 32.42
C ALA A 282 -62.87 -70.55 32.54
N ALA A 283 -63.34 -69.34 32.25
CA ALA A 283 -64.76 -69.01 32.22
C ALA A 283 -65.51 -69.75 31.10
N GLU A 284 -64.94 -69.84 29.90
CA GLU A 284 -65.48 -70.62 28.78
C GLU A 284 -65.61 -72.10 29.14
N LYS A 285 -64.53 -72.72 29.65
CA LYS A 285 -64.58 -74.12 30.13
C LYS A 285 -65.65 -74.33 31.20
N ALA A 286 -65.79 -73.40 32.14
CA ALA A 286 -66.82 -73.48 33.17
C ALA A 286 -68.23 -73.35 32.58
N ASN A 287 -68.40 -72.52 31.55
CA ASN A 287 -69.66 -72.36 30.85
C ASN A 287 -70.01 -73.59 30.00
N ASP A 288 -69.03 -74.20 29.32
CA ASP A 288 -69.19 -75.46 28.59
C ASP A 288 -69.60 -76.60 29.51
N ILE A 289 -68.93 -76.77 30.65
CA ILE A 289 -69.30 -77.77 31.68
C ILE A 289 -70.75 -77.54 32.17
N LYS A 290 -71.13 -76.27 32.36
CA LYS A 290 -72.50 -75.93 32.78
C LYS A 290 -73.52 -76.24 31.68
N SER A 291 -73.19 -75.97 30.42
CA SER A 291 -74.03 -76.30 29.26
C SER A 291 -74.20 -77.81 29.09
N ASP A 292 -73.11 -78.58 29.22
CA ASP A 292 -73.14 -80.04 29.21
C ASP A 292 -74.02 -80.59 30.34
N PHE A 293 -73.88 -80.04 31.55
CA PHE A 293 -74.71 -80.42 32.71
C PHE A 293 -76.21 -80.17 32.47
N ILE A 294 -76.58 -79.02 31.91
CA ILE A 294 -77.98 -78.69 31.62
C ILE A 294 -78.52 -79.58 30.49
N SER A 295 -77.74 -79.83 29.43
CA SER A 295 -78.14 -80.69 28.31
C SER A 295 -78.36 -82.16 28.72
N ASN A 296 -77.65 -82.63 29.75
CA ASN A 296 -77.78 -83.99 30.27
C ASN A 296 -78.91 -84.09 31.32
N ALA A 297 -79.23 -82.99 32.01
CA ALA A 297 -80.39 -82.90 32.89
C ALA A 297 -81.73 -82.90 32.11
N ASP A 298 -81.76 -82.25 30.93
CA ASP A 298 -82.95 -82.23 30.07
C ASP A 298 -83.22 -83.57 29.33
N ARG A 299 -82.25 -84.49 29.30
CA ARG A 299 -82.41 -85.84 28.68
C ARG A 299 -83.07 -86.89 29.58
N HIS A 300 -83.33 -86.57 30.85
CA HIS A 300 -83.94 -87.48 31.83
C HIS A 300 -85.23 -86.94 32.47
N GLY A 301 -85.87 -85.94 31.85
CA GLY A 301 -87.22 -85.46 32.19
C GLY A 301 -88.29 -86.05 31.29
#